data_AF-A0A841JV84-F1
#
_entry.id   AF-A0A841JV84-F1
#
_cell.length_a   1.000
_cell.length_b   1.000
_cell.length_c   1.000
_cell.angle_alpha   90.00
_cell.angle_beta   90.00
_cell.angle_gamma   90.00
#
_symmetry.space_group_name_H-M   'P 1'
#
loop_
_entity.id
_entity.type
_entity.pdbx_description
1 polymer ?
#
loop_
_entity_poly.entity_id
_entity_poly.type
_entity_poly.pdbx_seq_one_letter_code
_entity_poly.pdbx_strand_id
1 'polypeptide(L)'
;MNKAFCLLCLFCLGVLPIALAPSINPPVHAQSTCTADPAWLPTTPLASFDNPPPHPQPDCPFYQAAWQNFLFATQPDPSGQPRFLASYKTIQDLFGSSAAPQFAKATIKMLSLAPRTIQFPNEKPQAKDGAPVIDAGVQQAGSLRGLLIDQRGNPIYYAIHVNDVYANFIKSSGLNTATALKNADPDKIQFLRGAVELKSAWQIVDAGSPPKNYFTVQAVVPNLHVQNGDIVPDGTTRQVTVALIAIHVVFVLDQHPEFVWSTFEHLSDNGQGIRDNAPAAAANPDSLTPTTVVSTTPWTLFKAGTIASAANQPNSAQDRMMSFDEKTQTFTKGGTVLQSSVYRAYPASKGDTTVEDDDVTGVNGSMRQLFSAHQENVADKRRNYQLVGAIWLDNPARDFKSNQFFQNQPGQTTDTPGAMVAGEDRLSSTAMESFTQVGDQPNCFSCHNTRRVTDDTSGKPIIAAKRLNVSHVLSKFLSTLPNPAP
;
A
#
# COMPACT_ATOMS: atom_id res chain seq x y z
N MET A 1 55.94 30.08 52.12
CA MET A 1 56.69 29.43 53.22
C MET A 1 55.71 28.96 54.27
N ASN A 2 55.92 27.72 54.72
CA ASN A 2 55.46 27.08 55.95
C ASN A 2 53.99 26.70 56.14
N LYS A 3 53.82 25.37 56.14
CA LYS A 3 52.77 24.56 56.77
C LYS A 3 52.73 24.82 58.29
N ALA A 4 51.54 24.70 58.88
CA ALA A 4 51.37 24.14 60.23
C ALA A 4 50.01 23.43 60.33
N PHE A 5 50.05 22.26 60.97
CA PHE A 5 49.01 21.26 61.16
C PHE A 5 48.54 21.29 62.64
N CYS A 6 47.54 20.44 62.97
CA CYS A 6 47.00 20.05 64.30
C CYS A 6 45.80 20.88 64.83
N LEU A 7 44.73 20.32 65.43
CA LEU A 7 44.35 18.93 65.76
C LEU A 7 42.84 18.90 66.17
N LEU A 8 42.17 17.78 65.90
CA LEU A 8 40.99 17.14 66.53
C LEU A 8 39.91 17.96 67.28
N CYS A 9 38.63 17.66 66.96
CA CYS A 9 37.68 17.15 67.97
C CYS A 9 36.52 16.35 67.35
N LEU A 10 36.21 15.21 67.98
CA LEU A 10 35.14 14.25 67.69
C LEU A 10 33.75 14.82 68.04
N PHE A 11 32.72 14.48 67.25
CA PHE A 11 31.38 14.13 67.76
C PHE A 11 30.68 13.14 66.81
N CYS A 12 30.54 11.90 67.29
CA CYS A 12 29.43 10.97 67.01
C CYS A 12 28.20 11.47 67.82
N LEU A 13 26.92 11.29 67.50
CA LEU A 13 26.17 10.25 66.79
C LEU A 13 24.74 10.80 66.58
N GLY A 14 24.05 10.34 65.54
CA GLY A 14 22.61 10.58 65.36
C GLY A 14 22.11 10.08 64.00
N VAL A 15 21.98 8.76 63.85
CA VAL A 15 21.45 8.11 62.65
C VAL A 15 19.92 8.17 62.67
N LEU A 16 19.30 8.83 61.69
CA LEU A 16 17.89 8.62 61.33
C LEU A 16 17.80 7.66 60.13
N PRO A 17 16.82 6.73 60.10
CA PRO A 17 16.66 5.82 58.97
C PRO A 17 16.04 6.58 57.79
N ILE A 18 16.74 6.56 56.66
CA ILE A 18 16.18 6.98 55.37
C ILE A 18 15.26 5.86 54.90
N ALA A 19 13.95 6.13 54.86
CA ALA A 19 12.99 5.25 54.20
C ALA A 19 13.28 5.26 52.69
N LEU A 20 13.75 4.12 52.17
CA LEU A 20 13.87 3.87 50.73
C LEU A 20 12.46 3.86 50.13
N ALA A 21 12.14 4.87 49.32
CA ALA A 21 10.96 4.82 48.47
C ALA A 21 11.11 3.66 47.47
N PRO A 22 10.08 2.82 47.26
CA PRO A 22 10.15 1.76 46.28
C PRO A 22 10.30 2.37 44.88
N SER A 23 11.36 1.97 44.17
CA SER A 23 11.49 2.25 42.75
C SER A 23 10.30 1.62 42.03
N ILE A 24 9.37 2.46 41.59
CA ILE A 24 8.32 2.07 40.66
C ILE A 24 9.02 1.85 39.33
N ASN A 25 9.37 0.60 39.02
CA ASN A 25 9.68 0.23 37.65
C ASN A 25 8.45 0.59 36.80
N PRO A 26 8.62 1.27 35.64
CA PRO A 26 7.51 1.41 34.71
C PRO A 26 6.97 0.01 34.41
N PRO A 27 5.64 -0.15 34.22
CA PRO A 27 5.10 -1.44 33.85
C PRO A 27 5.84 -1.90 32.59
N VAL A 28 6.49 -3.07 32.69
CA VAL A 28 6.91 -3.81 31.52
C VAL A 28 5.61 -4.08 30.76
N HIS A 29 5.39 -3.37 29.65
CA HIS A 29 4.33 -3.73 28.73
C HIS A 29 4.54 -5.21 28.40
N ALA A 30 3.59 -6.06 28.80
CA ALA A 30 3.62 -7.45 28.39
C ALA A 30 3.68 -7.43 26.86
N GLN A 31 4.76 -7.97 26.28
CA GLN A 31 4.89 -8.11 24.84
C GLN A 31 3.57 -8.68 24.33
N SER A 32 2.88 -7.94 23.45
CA SER A 32 1.73 -8.50 22.78
C SER A 32 2.23 -9.71 22.00
N THR A 33 1.72 -10.89 22.33
CA THR A 33 2.07 -12.10 21.59
C THR A 33 1.18 -12.17 20.35
N CYS A 34 1.25 -11.15 19.49
CA CYS A 34 0.63 -11.24 18.18
C CYS A 34 1.40 -12.27 17.36
N THR A 35 0.86 -13.48 17.26
CA THR A 35 1.57 -14.65 16.75
C THR A 35 0.87 -15.21 15.52
N ALA A 36 1.64 -15.77 14.60
CA ALA A 36 1.09 -16.50 13.47
C ALA A 36 0.50 -17.83 13.94
N ASP A 37 -0.58 -18.28 13.31
CA ASP A 37 -1.10 -19.63 13.53
C ASP A 37 -0.20 -20.65 12.80
N PRO A 38 0.38 -21.64 13.51
CA PRO A 38 1.18 -22.68 12.87
C PRO A 38 0.44 -23.46 11.77
N ALA A 39 -0.89 -23.52 11.82
CA ALA A 39 -1.71 -24.18 10.80
C ALA A 39 -1.76 -23.44 9.45
N TRP A 40 -1.19 -22.23 9.34
CA TRP A 40 -1.15 -21.49 8.09
C TRP A 40 -0.14 -22.02 7.08
N LEU A 41 0.87 -22.79 7.51
CA LEU A 41 1.88 -23.38 6.63
C LEU A 41 1.88 -24.92 6.74
N PRO A 42 2.24 -25.63 5.66
CA PRO A 42 2.62 -25.12 4.33
C PRO A 42 1.40 -24.76 3.45
N THR A 43 0.22 -25.28 3.78
CA THR A 43 -1.02 -25.02 3.05
C THR A 43 -1.93 -24.12 3.87
N THR A 44 -2.18 -22.91 3.39
CA THR A 44 -2.93 -21.91 4.13
C THR A 44 -4.43 -22.14 3.99
N PRO A 45 -5.18 -22.28 5.10
CA PRO A 45 -6.64 -22.33 5.07
C PRO A 45 -7.23 -20.95 4.74
N LEU A 46 -8.44 -20.93 4.18
CA LEU A 46 -9.19 -19.70 3.99
C LEU A 46 -9.39 -19.00 5.35
N ALA A 47 -9.25 -17.67 5.38
CA ALA A 47 -9.52 -16.88 6.57
C ALA A 47 -10.98 -17.06 7.02
N SER A 48 -11.21 -17.03 8.33
CA SER A 48 -12.57 -17.06 8.85
C SER A 48 -13.31 -15.76 8.52
N PHE A 49 -12.59 -14.63 8.42
CA PHE A 49 -13.16 -13.28 8.26
C PHE A 49 -14.09 -12.89 9.42
N ASP A 50 -13.76 -13.34 10.63
CA ASP A 50 -14.53 -13.02 11.84
C ASP A 50 -14.42 -11.54 12.20
N ASN A 51 -15.38 -11.08 13.00
CA ASN A 51 -15.40 -9.72 13.55
C ASN A 51 -14.30 -9.60 14.61
N PRO A 52 -13.27 -8.77 14.41
CA PRO A 52 -12.29 -8.50 15.45
C PRO A 52 -12.95 -7.85 16.67
N PRO A 53 -12.33 -7.99 17.86
CA PRO A 53 -12.81 -7.27 19.02
C PRO A 53 -12.65 -5.76 18.80
N PRO A 54 -13.63 -4.93 19.21
CA PRO A 54 -13.51 -3.47 19.07
C PRO A 54 -12.47 -2.91 20.04
N HIS A 55 -11.93 -1.73 19.73
CA HIS A 55 -11.08 -0.97 20.66
C HIS A 55 -11.74 -0.83 22.04
N PRO A 56 -10.95 -0.91 23.13
CA PRO A 56 -9.48 -0.90 23.18
C PRO A 56 -8.83 -2.30 23.21
N GLN A 57 -9.50 -3.34 22.69
CA GLN A 57 -8.88 -4.66 22.58
C GLN A 57 -7.74 -4.65 21.55
N PRO A 58 -6.75 -5.57 21.64
CA PRO A 58 -5.60 -5.58 20.74
C PRO A 58 -5.96 -5.69 19.26
N ASP A 59 -5.18 -5.01 18.41
CA ASP A 59 -5.38 -4.92 16.97
C ASP A 59 -4.88 -6.16 16.21
N CYS A 60 -4.11 -7.02 16.88
CA CYS A 60 -3.56 -8.26 16.34
C CYS A 60 -4.48 -9.07 15.40
N PRO A 61 -5.79 -9.29 15.70
CA PRO A 61 -6.66 -10.06 14.80
C PRO A 61 -6.80 -9.45 13.39
N PHE A 62 -6.70 -8.12 13.24
CA PHE A 62 -6.69 -7.46 11.93
C PHE A 62 -5.42 -7.81 11.15
N TYR A 63 -4.25 -7.78 11.81
CA TYR A 63 -2.97 -8.11 11.19
C TYR A 63 -2.80 -9.61 10.91
N GLN A 64 -3.34 -10.47 11.76
CA GLN A 64 -3.43 -11.91 11.51
C GLN A 64 -4.30 -12.19 10.27
N ALA A 65 -5.46 -11.55 10.17
CA ALA A 65 -6.32 -11.67 8.99
C ALA A 65 -5.62 -11.16 7.72
N ALA A 66 -4.84 -10.08 7.79
CA ALA A 66 -4.05 -9.58 6.67
C ALA A 66 -3.02 -10.61 6.20
N TRP A 67 -2.24 -11.20 7.13
CA TRP A 67 -1.28 -12.26 6.83
C TRP A 67 -1.95 -13.50 6.24
N GLN A 68 -3.04 -13.98 6.83
CA GLN A 68 -3.72 -15.16 6.32
C GLN A 68 -4.28 -14.95 4.91
N ASN A 69 -4.85 -13.77 4.63
CA ASN A 69 -5.32 -13.43 3.28
C ASN A 69 -4.17 -13.32 2.27
N PHE A 70 -3.04 -12.71 2.65
CA PHE A 70 -1.85 -12.69 1.81
C PHE A 70 -1.37 -14.11 1.49
N LEU A 71 -1.20 -14.95 2.52
CA LEU A 71 -0.73 -16.33 2.37
C LEU A 71 -1.67 -17.19 1.53
N PHE A 72 -2.98 -17.03 1.71
CA PHE A 72 -4.00 -17.76 0.94
C PHE A 72 -3.99 -17.32 -0.53
N ALA A 73 -4.02 -16.01 -0.79
CA ALA A 73 -4.02 -15.45 -2.14
C ALA A 73 -2.73 -15.76 -2.91
N THR A 74 -1.61 -15.90 -2.20
CA THR A 74 -0.30 -16.19 -2.78
C THR A 74 0.15 -17.64 -2.64
N GLN A 75 -0.72 -18.53 -2.14
CA GLN A 75 -0.43 -19.97 -2.07
C GLN A 75 0.01 -20.44 -3.46
N PRO A 76 1.22 -21.04 -3.58
CA PRO A 76 1.70 -21.51 -4.87
C PRO A 76 0.80 -22.63 -5.40
N ASP A 77 0.43 -22.52 -6.67
CA ASP A 77 -0.16 -23.61 -7.44
C ASP A 77 0.93 -24.66 -7.82
N PRO A 78 0.58 -25.77 -8.49
CA PRO A 78 1.58 -26.77 -8.90
C PRO A 78 2.69 -26.24 -9.81
N SER A 79 2.52 -25.08 -10.44
CA SER A 79 3.53 -24.39 -11.24
C SER A 79 4.34 -23.35 -10.45
N GLY A 80 4.10 -23.23 -9.14
CA GLY A 80 4.74 -22.27 -8.26
C GLY A 80 4.21 -20.84 -8.37
N GLN A 81 3.05 -20.65 -9.03
CA GLN A 81 2.46 -19.34 -9.23
C GLN A 81 1.46 -18.98 -8.13
N PRO A 82 1.36 -17.69 -7.72
CA PRO A 82 0.36 -17.25 -6.75
C PRO A 82 -1.07 -17.64 -7.16
N ARG A 83 -1.84 -18.25 -6.23
CA ARG A 83 -3.24 -18.65 -6.40
C ARG A 83 -4.10 -17.57 -7.09
N PHE A 84 -3.96 -16.31 -6.72
CA PHE A 84 -4.81 -15.24 -7.23
C PHE A 84 -4.71 -15.07 -8.76
N LEU A 85 -3.57 -15.39 -9.38
CA LEU A 85 -3.40 -15.29 -10.82
C LEU A 85 -4.26 -16.28 -11.60
N ALA A 86 -4.57 -17.42 -11.00
CA ALA A 86 -5.37 -18.48 -11.64
C ALA A 86 -6.86 -18.42 -11.28
N SER A 87 -7.21 -17.85 -10.11
CA SER A 87 -8.55 -17.96 -9.54
C SER A 87 -9.30 -16.64 -9.38
N TYR A 88 -8.59 -15.52 -9.20
CA TYR A 88 -9.23 -14.22 -8.97
C TYR A 88 -9.56 -13.55 -10.29
N LYS A 89 -10.62 -12.75 -10.30
CA LYS A 89 -11.12 -12.03 -11.48
C LYS A 89 -10.39 -10.71 -11.65
N THR A 90 -9.99 -10.41 -12.86
CA THR A 90 -9.49 -9.10 -13.26
C THR A 90 -10.65 -8.12 -13.50
N ILE A 91 -10.35 -6.82 -13.66
CA ILE A 91 -11.34 -5.83 -14.12
C ILE A 91 -11.99 -6.25 -15.45
N GLN A 92 -11.21 -6.87 -16.34
CA GLN A 92 -11.68 -7.32 -17.64
C GLN A 92 -12.66 -8.49 -17.52
N ASP A 93 -12.46 -9.39 -16.55
CA ASP A 93 -13.41 -10.47 -16.26
C ASP A 93 -14.72 -9.95 -15.67
N LEU A 94 -14.68 -8.87 -14.90
CA LEU A 94 -15.87 -8.27 -14.27
C LEU A 94 -16.72 -7.46 -15.25
N PHE A 95 -16.08 -6.65 -16.10
CA PHE A 95 -16.76 -5.60 -16.87
C PHE A 95 -16.40 -5.57 -18.36
N GLY A 96 -15.57 -6.50 -18.83
CA GLY A 96 -15.10 -6.55 -20.22
C GLY A 96 -13.87 -5.67 -20.47
N SER A 97 -13.22 -5.88 -21.63
CA SER A 97 -11.96 -5.21 -21.99
C SER A 97 -12.07 -3.69 -22.14
N SER A 98 -13.25 -3.17 -22.48
CA SER A 98 -13.50 -1.73 -22.60
C SER A 98 -13.42 -1.00 -21.25
N ALA A 99 -13.57 -1.72 -20.13
CA ALA A 99 -13.48 -1.16 -18.78
C ALA A 99 -12.06 -0.88 -18.34
N ALA A 100 -11.09 -1.52 -19.00
CA ALA A 100 -9.68 -1.47 -18.61
C ALA A 100 -8.78 -1.16 -19.83
N PRO A 101 -9.02 -0.05 -20.57
CA PRO A 101 -8.30 0.27 -21.80
C PRO A 101 -6.79 0.48 -21.61
N GLN A 102 -6.36 0.84 -20.40
CA GLN A 102 -4.97 1.00 -20.02
C GLN A 102 -4.24 -0.32 -19.73
N PHE A 103 -4.99 -1.39 -19.48
CA PHE A 103 -4.44 -2.72 -19.29
C PHE A 103 -4.14 -3.34 -20.65
N ALA A 104 -3.05 -4.09 -20.72
CA ALA A 104 -2.78 -4.91 -21.88
C ALA A 104 -3.99 -5.81 -22.18
N LYS A 105 -4.25 -6.07 -23.46
CA LYS A 105 -5.27 -7.05 -23.85
C LYS A 105 -4.85 -8.41 -23.31
N ALA A 106 -5.69 -9.02 -22.47
CA ALA A 106 -5.38 -10.31 -21.87
C ALA A 106 -5.07 -11.35 -22.96
N THR A 107 -3.96 -12.05 -22.76
CA THR A 107 -3.62 -13.25 -23.54
C THR A 107 -3.78 -14.44 -22.62
N ILE A 108 -4.27 -15.55 -23.16
CA ILE A 108 -4.55 -16.78 -22.38
C ILE A 108 -3.34 -17.14 -21.52
N LYS A 109 -3.56 -17.30 -20.20
CA LYS A 109 -2.55 -17.68 -19.19
C LYS A 109 -1.43 -16.66 -18.94
N MET A 110 -1.58 -15.40 -19.33
CA MET A 110 -0.62 -14.34 -18.98
C MET A 110 -1.27 -13.24 -18.17
N LEU A 111 -0.52 -12.74 -17.18
CA LEU A 111 -0.91 -11.60 -16.37
C LEU A 111 -1.02 -10.35 -17.25
N SER A 112 -2.19 -9.73 -17.29
CA SER A 112 -2.39 -8.44 -17.95
C SER A 112 -2.05 -7.31 -16.99
N LEU A 113 -1.20 -6.38 -17.46
CA LEU A 113 -0.69 -5.28 -16.66
C LEU A 113 -0.95 -3.92 -17.31
N ALA A 114 -1.05 -2.89 -16.47
CA ALA A 114 -1.13 -1.49 -16.87
C ALA A 114 -0.02 -0.65 -16.22
N PRO A 115 0.52 0.37 -16.90
CA PRO A 115 1.38 1.36 -16.26
C PRO A 115 0.55 2.22 -15.29
N ARG A 116 1.22 2.88 -14.36
CA ARG A 116 0.56 3.82 -13.45
C ARG A 116 0.05 5.06 -14.19
N THR A 117 -1.22 5.37 -13.99
CA THR A 117 -1.77 6.72 -14.17
C THR A 117 -1.88 7.41 -12.80
N ILE A 118 -1.83 8.74 -12.75
CA ILE A 118 -2.10 9.44 -11.48
C ILE A 118 -3.56 9.16 -11.11
N GLN A 119 -3.77 8.46 -10.00
CA GLN A 119 -5.09 8.26 -9.41
C GLN A 119 -5.34 9.38 -8.41
N PHE A 120 -6.48 10.05 -8.54
CA PHE A 120 -6.90 11.08 -7.59
C PHE A 120 -7.86 10.48 -6.55
N PRO A 121 -7.98 11.14 -5.38
CA PRO A 121 -9.08 10.90 -4.47
C PRO A 121 -10.44 10.95 -5.15
N ASN A 122 -11.46 10.38 -4.50
CA ASN A 122 -12.84 10.46 -4.98
C ASN A 122 -13.24 11.90 -5.34
N GLU A 123 -12.86 12.87 -4.52
CA GLU A 123 -12.97 14.29 -4.83
C GLU A 123 -11.61 14.95 -4.59
N LYS A 124 -11.15 15.77 -5.54
CA LYS A 124 -9.93 16.56 -5.34
C LYS A 124 -10.06 17.36 -4.03
N PRO A 125 -9.06 17.36 -3.14
CA PRO A 125 -9.07 18.26 -2.00
C PRO A 125 -9.32 19.68 -2.49
N GLN A 126 -10.32 20.37 -1.92
CA GLN A 126 -10.44 21.81 -2.14
C GLN A 126 -9.16 22.44 -1.60
N ALA A 127 -8.50 23.26 -2.41
CA ALA A 127 -7.32 24.00 -1.97
C ALA A 127 -7.65 24.72 -0.66
N LYS A 128 -7.05 24.29 0.46
CA LYS A 128 -7.03 25.10 1.66
C LYS A 128 -6.08 26.27 1.37
N ASP A 129 -6.61 27.48 1.46
CA ASP A 129 -5.94 28.78 1.37
C ASP A 129 -4.44 28.74 1.02
N GLY A 130 -4.12 28.94 -0.26
CA GLY A 130 -2.77 29.28 -0.71
C GLY A 130 -1.72 28.16 -0.75
N ALA A 131 -2.04 26.92 -0.37
CA ALA A 131 -1.16 25.79 -0.66
C ALA A 131 -1.19 25.52 -2.18
N PRO A 132 -0.04 25.31 -2.84
CA PRO A 132 -0.03 24.89 -4.23
C PRO A 132 -0.73 23.53 -4.29
N VAL A 133 -1.98 23.53 -4.73
CA VAL A 133 -2.53 22.39 -5.45
C VAL A 133 -1.47 22.08 -6.49
N ILE A 134 -1.10 20.82 -6.62
CA ILE A 134 -0.35 20.36 -7.79
C ILE A 134 -1.34 20.48 -8.95
N ASP A 135 -1.67 21.72 -9.32
CA ASP A 135 -2.57 22.14 -10.38
C ASP A 135 -1.76 22.07 -11.65
N ALA A 136 -1.37 20.84 -11.91
CA ALA A 136 -0.64 20.48 -13.08
C ALA A 136 -1.75 20.32 -14.12
N GLY A 137 -2.23 21.42 -14.71
CA GLY A 137 -3.30 21.37 -15.70
C GLY A 137 -2.93 20.45 -16.86
N VAL A 138 -3.54 19.26 -17.00
CA VAL A 138 -3.31 18.35 -18.14
C VAL A 138 -4.53 17.44 -18.39
N GLN A 139 -4.80 17.28 -19.68
CA GLN A 139 -5.71 16.33 -20.34
C GLN A 139 -5.46 14.87 -19.92
N GLN A 140 -6.51 14.05 -20.00
CA GLN A 140 -6.47 12.64 -19.55
C GLN A 140 -6.58 11.58 -20.63
N ALA A 141 -6.38 11.98 -21.88
CA ALA A 141 -5.83 11.05 -22.84
C ALA A 141 -4.31 11.16 -22.75
N GLY A 142 -3.65 10.09 -22.29
CA GLY A 142 -2.22 9.97 -22.47
C GLY A 142 -1.34 10.81 -21.56
N SER A 143 -1.56 10.78 -20.25
CA SER A 143 -0.61 11.43 -19.35
C SER A 143 -0.18 10.49 -18.21
N LEU A 144 0.83 9.64 -18.47
CA LEU A 144 1.49 8.77 -17.48
C LEU A 144 2.32 9.59 -16.48
N ARG A 145 1.73 10.65 -15.93
CA ARG A 145 2.37 11.70 -15.14
C ARG A 145 2.87 11.23 -13.78
N GLY A 146 2.43 10.07 -13.35
CA GLY A 146 2.87 9.38 -12.14
C GLY A 146 3.57 8.07 -12.44
N LEU A 147 4.18 7.93 -13.62
CA LEU A 147 4.89 6.70 -13.96
C LEU A 147 6.05 6.49 -13.01
N LEU A 148 6.02 5.37 -12.31
CA LEU A 148 7.10 4.92 -11.46
C LEU A 148 8.12 4.17 -12.32
N ILE A 149 9.39 4.58 -12.24
CA ILE A 149 10.47 4.06 -13.07
C ILE A 149 11.56 3.49 -12.16
N ASP A 150 11.92 2.22 -12.36
CA ASP A 150 12.95 1.54 -11.58
C ASP A 150 14.37 2.06 -11.90
N GLN A 151 15.37 1.61 -11.14
CA GLN A 151 16.77 2.06 -11.35
C GLN A 151 17.41 1.56 -12.65
N ARG A 152 16.74 0.68 -13.41
CA ARG A 152 17.15 0.23 -14.75
C ARG A 152 16.41 0.98 -15.86
N GLY A 153 15.55 1.95 -15.53
CA GLY A 153 14.76 2.69 -16.49
C GLY A 153 13.50 1.94 -16.98
N ASN A 154 13.09 0.86 -16.31
CA ASN A 154 11.85 0.16 -16.67
C ASN A 154 10.65 0.79 -15.94
N PRO A 155 9.49 0.90 -16.60
CA PRO A 155 8.26 1.22 -15.89
C PRO A 155 7.87 0.12 -14.89
N ILE A 156 7.34 0.51 -13.74
CA ILE A 156 6.61 -0.39 -12.84
C ILE A 156 5.17 -0.52 -13.33
N TYR A 157 4.66 -1.74 -13.31
CA TYR A 157 3.35 -2.12 -13.84
C TYR A 157 2.45 -2.68 -12.75
N TYR A 158 1.13 -2.62 -12.95
CA TYR A 158 0.16 -2.93 -11.91
C TYR A 158 -0.95 -3.85 -12.40
N ALA A 159 -1.46 -4.68 -11.49
CA ALA A 159 -2.63 -5.51 -11.70
C ALA A 159 -3.65 -5.32 -10.58
N ILE A 160 -4.94 -5.42 -10.92
CA ILE A 160 -6.05 -5.45 -9.95
C ILE A 160 -6.82 -6.75 -10.12
N HIS A 161 -7.03 -7.46 -9.01
CA HIS A 161 -7.78 -8.70 -8.97
C HIS A 161 -8.77 -8.70 -7.82
N VAL A 162 -9.89 -9.38 -7.97
CA VAL A 162 -10.86 -9.59 -6.90
C VAL A 162 -11.23 -11.06 -6.79
N ASN A 163 -11.52 -11.54 -5.59
CA ASN A 163 -11.91 -12.94 -5.42
C ASN A 163 -13.37 -13.20 -5.89
N ASP A 164 -13.76 -14.47 -5.89
CA ASP A 164 -15.10 -14.86 -6.32
C ASP A 164 -16.22 -14.29 -5.42
N VAL A 165 -15.96 -14.03 -4.13
CA VAL A 165 -16.95 -13.40 -3.23
C VAL A 165 -17.27 -11.98 -3.71
N TYR A 166 -16.24 -11.18 -4.01
CA TYR A 166 -16.42 -9.84 -4.57
C TYR A 166 -17.09 -9.88 -5.94
N ALA A 167 -16.65 -10.77 -6.84
CA ALA A 167 -17.22 -10.90 -8.18
C ALA A 167 -18.70 -11.32 -8.14
N ASN A 168 -19.04 -12.26 -7.25
CA ASN A 168 -20.42 -12.68 -7.02
C ASN A 168 -21.26 -11.56 -6.41
N PHE A 169 -20.70 -10.75 -5.51
CA PHE A 169 -21.36 -9.57 -4.96
C PHE A 169 -21.76 -8.57 -6.06
N ILE A 170 -20.87 -8.28 -7.02
CA ILE A 170 -21.19 -7.44 -8.18
C ILE A 170 -22.40 -8.01 -8.92
N LYS A 171 -22.33 -9.31 -9.22
CA LYS A 171 -23.36 -10.01 -10.01
C LYS A 171 -24.71 -10.05 -9.29
N SER A 172 -24.73 -10.45 -8.01
CA SER A 172 -25.95 -10.58 -7.22
C SER A 172 -26.61 -9.24 -6.90
N SER A 173 -25.81 -8.18 -6.80
CA SER A 173 -26.30 -6.82 -6.55
C SER A 173 -26.70 -6.08 -7.84
N GLY A 174 -26.55 -6.71 -9.01
CA GLY A 174 -26.82 -6.07 -10.31
C GLY A 174 -25.88 -4.91 -10.65
N LEU A 175 -24.69 -4.84 -10.03
CA LEU A 175 -23.73 -3.74 -10.18
C LEU A 175 -22.78 -3.93 -11.37
N ASN A 176 -23.28 -4.45 -12.48
CA ASN A 176 -22.49 -4.73 -13.68
C ASN A 176 -22.58 -3.64 -14.76
N THR A 177 -23.28 -2.53 -14.50
CA THR A 177 -23.38 -1.39 -15.42
C THR A 177 -23.22 -0.06 -14.68
N ALA A 178 -22.75 0.97 -15.39
CA ALA A 178 -22.63 2.32 -14.85
C ALA A 178 -24.00 2.88 -14.37
N THR A 179 -25.09 2.62 -15.11
CA THR A 179 -26.45 3.00 -14.70
C THR A 179 -26.86 2.33 -13.39
N ALA A 180 -26.63 1.02 -13.23
CA ALA A 180 -26.98 0.32 -12.00
C ALA A 180 -26.20 0.87 -10.80
N LEU A 181 -24.90 1.11 -10.97
CA LEU A 181 -24.08 1.75 -9.93
C LEU A 181 -24.59 3.16 -9.57
N LYS A 182 -24.96 3.97 -10.57
CA LYS A 182 -25.51 5.32 -10.35
C LYS A 182 -26.82 5.27 -9.55
N ASN A 183 -27.71 4.35 -9.91
CA ASN A 183 -29.03 4.20 -9.29
C ASN A 183 -29.04 3.42 -7.96
N ALA A 184 -27.94 2.75 -7.62
CA ALA A 184 -27.80 2.02 -6.36
C ALA A 184 -28.02 2.94 -5.14
N ASP A 185 -28.78 2.45 -4.16
CA ASP A 185 -29.01 3.13 -2.89
C ASP A 185 -27.66 3.41 -2.19
N PRO A 186 -27.41 4.65 -1.73
CA PRO A 186 -26.10 5.06 -1.24
C PRO A 186 -25.65 4.36 0.04
N ASP A 187 -26.59 3.83 0.84
CA ASP A 187 -26.31 3.32 2.19
C ASP A 187 -26.74 1.86 2.42
N LYS A 188 -27.64 1.31 1.58
CA LYS A 188 -28.15 -0.06 1.75
C LYS A 188 -27.30 -1.17 1.15
N ILE A 189 -26.44 -0.87 0.19
CA ILE A 189 -25.57 -1.89 -0.44
C ILE A 189 -24.17 -1.79 0.16
N GLN A 190 -23.67 -2.92 0.65
CA GLN A 190 -22.35 -3.03 1.26
C GLN A 190 -21.65 -4.30 0.78
N PHE A 191 -20.31 -4.28 0.78
CA PHE A 191 -19.51 -5.44 0.38
C PHE A 191 -19.70 -6.59 1.37
N LEU A 192 -19.58 -7.82 0.85
CA LEU A 192 -19.84 -9.03 1.62
C LEU A 192 -18.59 -9.48 2.37
N ARG A 193 -18.77 -10.01 3.59
CA ARG A 193 -17.73 -10.73 4.35
C ARG A 193 -16.98 -11.70 3.43
N GLY A 194 -15.66 -11.66 3.51
CA GLY A 194 -14.79 -12.48 2.68
C GLY A 194 -14.54 -11.95 1.27
N ALA A 195 -15.12 -10.81 0.86
CA ALA A 195 -14.71 -10.13 -0.36
C ALA A 195 -13.25 -9.66 -0.23
N VAL A 196 -12.44 -9.92 -1.26
CA VAL A 196 -11.02 -9.53 -1.31
C VAL A 196 -10.76 -8.77 -2.61
N GLU A 197 -10.07 -7.64 -2.50
CA GLU A 197 -9.50 -6.85 -3.58
C GLU A 197 -7.98 -6.81 -3.43
N LEU A 198 -7.27 -7.06 -4.54
CA LEU A 198 -5.81 -7.05 -4.61
C LEU A 198 -5.36 -5.99 -5.60
N LYS A 199 -4.35 -5.20 -5.23
CA LYS A 199 -3.60 -4.36 -6.16
C LYS A 199 -2.13 -4.67 -6.05
N SER A 200 -1.52 -5.16 -7.12
CA SER A 200 -0.14 -5.67 -7.13
C SER A 200 0.74 -4.82 -8.03
N ALA A 201 1.98 -4.57 -7.60
CA ALA A 201 3.00 -3.83 -8.33
C ALA A 201 4.14 -4.77 -8.79
N TRP A 202 4.53 -4.65 -10.04
CA TRP A 202 5.37 -5.60 -10.76
C TRP A 202 6.53 -4.88 -11.46
N GLN A 203 7.75 -5.33 -11.17
CA GLN A 203 8.97 -4.84 -11.82
C GLN A 203 9.36 -5.77 -12.97
N ILE A 204 9.73 -5.22 -14.14
CA ILE A 204 10.33 -6.01 -15.22
C ILE A 204 11.71 -6.53 -14.79
N VAL A 205 11.95 -7.83 -14.98
CA VAL A 205 13.21 -8.53 -14.68
C VAL A 205 13.74 -9.28 -15.89
N ASP A 206 15.01 -9.65 -15.86
CA ASP A 206 15.61 -10.46 -16.92
C ASP A 206 15.00 -11.87 -16.95
N ALA A 207 14.43 -12.24 -18.09
CA ALA A 207 13.84 -13.56 -18.31
C ALA A 207 14.89 -14.69 -18.30
N GLY A 208 16.15 -14.39 -18.62
CA GLY A 208 17.24 -15.36 -18.61
C GLY A 208 17.77 -15.68 -17.20
N SER A 209 17.51 -14.81 -16.23
CA SER A 209 17.94 -14.98 -14.84
C SER A 209 16.93 -14.37 -13.85
N PRO A 210 15.69 -14.91 -13.79
CA PRO A 210 14.67 -14.39 -12.89
C PRO A 210 15.11 -14.56 -11.43
N PRO A 211 14.85 -13.56 -10.56
CA PRO A 211 15.27 -13.62 -9.17
C PRO A 211 14.48 -14.69 -8.42
N LYS A 212 15.18 -15.54 -7.65
CA LYS A 212 14.60 -16.75 -7.05
C LYS A 212 13.68 -16.48 -5.85
N ASN A 213 13.91 -15.37 -5.15
CA ASN A 213 13.19 -14.96 -3.95
C ASN A 213 11.86 -14.25 -4.23
N TYR A 214 11.60 -13.81 -5.48
CA TYR A 214 10.35 -13.15 -5.85
C TYR A 214 9.36 -14.12 -6.47
N PHE A 215 8.07 -13.81 -6.37
CA PHE A 215 7.10 -14.33 -7.34
C PHE A 215 7.39 -13.74 -8.72
N THR A 216 7.70 -14.61 -9.68
CA THR A 216 8.11 -14.24 -11.03
C THR A 216 7.20 -14.88 -12.06
N VAL A 217 6.61 -14.08 -12.94
CA VAL A 217 5.59 -14.53 -13.90
C VAL A 217 5.84 -13.95 -15.28
N GLN A 218 5.33 -14.63 -16.32
CA GLN A 218 5.19 -14.01 -17.63
C GLN A 218 3.95 -13.12 -17.65
N ALA A 219 4.10 -11.90 -18.15
CA ALA A 219 3.06 -10.91 -18.23
C ALA A 219 3.02 -10.25 -19.60
N VAL A 220 1.88 -9.65 -19.93
CA VAL A 220 1.71 -8.79 -21.09
C VAL A 220 1.56 -7.35 -20.59
N VAL A 221 2.36 -6.45 -21.16
CA VAL A 221 2.34 -5.01 -20.89
C VAL A 221 2.05 -4.23 -22.18
N PRO A 222 1.42 -3.04 -22.10
CA PRO A 222 1.24 -2.19 -23.28
C PRO A 222 2.58 -1.65 -23.77
N ASN A 223 2.71 -1.56 -25.08
CA ASN A 223 3.75 -0.73 -25.69
C ASN A 223 3.37 0.74 -25.53
N LEU A 224 4.39 1.55 -25.26
CA LEU A 224 4.28 2.97 -25.01
C LEU A 224 4.99 3.71 -26.14
N HIS A 225 4.50 4.90 -26.46
CA HIS A 225 5.11 5.81 -27.43
C HIS A 225 4.95 7.25 -26.98
N VAL A 226 5.76 8.15 -27.54
CA VAL A 226 5.62 9.58 -27.31
C VAL A 226 4.51 10.12 -28.22
N GLN A 227 3.50 10.73 -27.62
CA GLN A 227 2.39 11.35 -28.33
C GLN A 227 2.00 12.66 -27.64
N ASN A 228 1.84 13.73 -28.41
CA ASN A 228 1.30 15.02 -27.95
C ASN A 228 1.97 15.58 -26.67
N GLY A 229 3.28 15.38 -26.50
CA GLY A 229 3.99 15.91 -25.34
C GLY A 229 3.92 15.04 -24.08
N ASP A 230 3.56 13.76 -24.20
CA ASP A 230 3.66 12.79 -23.11
C ASP A 230 3.87 11.37 -23.64
N ILE A 231 3.92 10.39 -22.74
CA ILE A 231 4.04 8.96 -23.03
C ILE A 231 2.69 8.30 -22.83
N VAL A 232 2.26 7.55 -23.84
CA VAL A 232 0.91 6.96 -23.90
C VAL A 232 0.96 5.52 -24.43
N PRO A 233 0.04 4.63 -24.03
CA PRO A 233 -0.11 3.33 -24.67
C PRO A 233 -0.42 3.47 -26.18
N ASP A 234 0.23 2.68 -27.04
CA ASP A 234 0.03 2.71 -28.50
C ASP A 234 -1.09 1.76 -29.00
N GLY A 235 -1.72 1.02 -28.10
CA GLY A 235 -2.76 0.03 -28.41
C GLY A 235 -2.24 -1.37 -28.75
N THR A 236 -0.92 -1.56 -28.81
CA THR A 236 -0.22 -2.83 -28.96
C THR A 236 0.41 -3.27 -27.64
N THR A 237 0.96 -4.49 -27.60
CA THR A 237 1.44 -5.10 -26.37
C THR A 237 2.70 -5.93 -26.60
N ARG A 238 3.49 -6.15 -25.54
CA ARG A 238 4.65 -7.05 -25.52
C ARG A 238 4.64 -7.96 -24.30
N GLN A 239 5.30 -9.11 -24.42
CA GLN A 239 5.52 -10.03 -23.32
C GLN A 239 6.78 -9.65 -22.55
N VAL A 240 6.72 -9.78 -21.23
CA VAL A 240 7.83 -9.51 -20.30
C VAL A 240 7.80 -10.50 -19.14
N THR A 241 8.95 -10.76 -18.54
CA THR A 241 9.02 -11.41 -17.23
C THR A 241 9.02 -10.35 -16.15
N VAL A 242 8.18 -10.52 -15.13
CA VAL A 242 8.05 -9.56 -14.03
C VAL A 242 8.16 -10.22 -12.67
N ALA A 243 8.61 -9.46 -11.68
CA ALA A 243 8.69 -9.83 -10.28
C ALA A 243 7.73 -8.99 -9.42
N LEU A 244 7.00 -9.62 -8.49
CA LEU A 244 6.08 -8.93 -7.59
C LEU A 244 6.88 -8.18 -6.50
N ILE A 245 6.80 -6.85 -6.45
CA ILE A 245 7.55 -6.05 -5.48
C ILE A 245 6.68 -5.57 -4.31
N ALA A 246 5.38 -5.43 -4.51
CA ALA A 246 4.43 -5.05 -3.46
C ALA A 246 3.00 -5.48 -3.83
N ILE A 247 2.16 -5.69 -2.82
CA ILE A 247 0.75 -6.02 -3.00
C ILE A 247 -0.10 -5.44 -1.87
N HIS A 248 -1.17 -4.75 -2.23
CA HIS A 248 -2.27 -4.44 -1.32
C HIS A 248 -3.17 -5.66 -1.24
N VAL A 249 -3.48 -6.09 -0.01
CA VAL A 249 -4.43 -7.16 0.28
C VAL A 249 -5.57 -6.54 1.09
N VAL A 250 -6.67 -6.26 0.41
CA VAL A 250 -7.80 -5.52 0.97
C VAL A 250 -8.96 -6.48 1.12
N PHE A 251 -9.57 -6.57 2.30
CA PHE A 251 -10.55 -7.62 2.59
C PHE A 251 -11.67 -7.17 3.53
N VAL A 252 -12.84 -7.78 3.40
CA VAL A 252 -14.00 -7.52 4.27
C VAL A 252 -14.05 -8.54 5.39
N LEU A 253 -13.93 -8.07 6.63
CA LEU A 253 -14.25 -8.84 7.83
C LEU A 253 -15.73 -8.67 8.19
N ASP A 254 -16.27 -9.57 9.01
CA ASP A 254 -17.58 -9.36 9.61
C ASP A 254 -17.61 -8.01 10.35
N GLN A 255 -18.71 -7.27 10.20
CA GLN A 255 -18.89 -5.90 10.71
C GLN A 255 -17.89 -4.82 10.20
N HIS A 256 -16.97 -5.13 9.29
CA HIS A 256 -16.06 -4.17 8.63
C HIS A 256 -16.27 -4.10 7.09
N PRO A 257 -17.46 -3.67 6.63
CA PRO A 257 -17.80 -3.58 5.20
C PRO A 257 -17.04 -2.51 4.39
N GLU A 258 -16.29 -1.62 5.06
CA GLU A 258 -15.39 -0.62 4.47
C GLU A 258 -14.06 -1.19 3.96
N PHE A 259 -13.86 -2.50 4.17
CA PHE A 259 -12.61 -3.22 4.05
C PHE A 259 -11.54 -2.84 5.08
N VAL A 260 -10.72 -3.82 5.44
CA VAL A 260 -9.40 -3.63 6.05
C VAL A 260 -8.39 -3.49 4.92
N TRP A 261 -7.60 -2.41 4.93
CA TRP A 261 -6.66 -2.07 3.87
C TRP A 261 -5.24 -2.39 4.31
N SER A 262 -4.68 -3.52 3.84
CA SER A 262 -3.33 -3.94 4.24
C SER A 262 -2.33 -3.90 3.08
N THR A 263 -1.06 -3.65 3.40
CA THR A 263 0.04 -3.55 2.43
C THR A 263 1.12 -4.57 2.74
N PHE A 264 1.59 -5.30 1.73
CA PHE A 264 2.77 -6.16 1.80
C PHE A 264 3.84 -5.70 0.81
N GLU A 265 5.10 -5.74 1.23
CA GLU A 265 6.26 -5.42 0.39
C GLU A 265 7.27 -6.56 0.44
N HIS A 266 8.05 -6.71 -0.62
CA HIS A 266 9.13 -7.67 -0.71
C HIS A 266 10.28 -7.33 0.27
N LEU A 267 11.00 -8.36 0.71
CA LEU A 267 12.11 -8.31 1.67
C LEU A 267 13.45 -8.58 1.00
N SER A 268 14.51 -7.93 1.48
CA SER A 268 15.87 -8.31 1.13
C SER A 268 16.16 -9.76 1.56
N ASP A 269 17.07 -10.40 0.85
CA ASP A 269 17.47 -11.80 1.07
C ASP A 269 18.37 -12.00 2.31
N ASN A 270 18.68 -10.94 3.05
CA ASN A 270 19.58 -10.97 4.21
C ASN A 270 18.97 -11.61 5.47
N GLY A 271 17.68 -12.00 5.41
CA GLY A 271 16.98 -12.65 6.52
C GLY A 271 16.61 -11.73 7.69
N GLN A 272 16.84 -10.42 7.58
CA GLN A 272 16.59 -9.45 8.65
C GLN A 272 15.17 -8.86 8.62
N GLY A 273 14.33 -9.23 7.64
CA GLY A 273 12.97 -8.67 7.52
C GLY A 273 12.97 -7.21 7.05
N ILE A 274 14.00 -6.79 6.32
CA ILE A 274 14.11 -5.43 5.78
C ILE A 274 13.43 -5.38 4.41
N ARG A 275 12.43 -4.51 4.27
CA ARG A 275 11.73 -4.28 3.00
C ARG A 275 12.70 -3.63 1.99
N ASP A 276 12.74 -4.08 0.74
CA ASP A 276 13.82 -3.75 -0.21
C ASP A 276 13.41 -2.86 -1.41
N ASN A 277 12.16 -2.41 -1.46
CA ASN A 277 11.71 -1.52 -2.52
C ASN A 277 12.37 -0.15 -2.46
N ALA A 278 12.50 0.42 -1.25
CA ALA A 278 12.92 1.79 -1.01
C ALA A 278 13.34 1.97 0.47
N PRO A 279 14.17 2.98 0.78
CA PRO A 279 14.53 3.29 2.16
C PRO A 279 13.34 3.89 2.92
N ALA A 280 13.38 3.80 4.25
CA ALA A 280 12.52 4.58 5.14
C ALA A 280 13.23 5.84 5.62
N ALA A 281 12.46 6.91 5.88
CA ALA A 281 13.00 8.10 6.51
C ALA A 281 13.45 7.83 7.95
N ALA A 282 14.42 8.61 8.43
CA ALA A 282 14.86 8.54 9.82
C ALA A 282 13.86 9.19 10.81
N ALA A 283 12.96 10.03 10.31
CA ALA A 283 11.95 10.74 11.09
C ALA A 283 10.70 10.98 10.23
N ASN A 284 9.55 11.20 10.88
CA ASN A 284 8.33 11.64 10.22
C ASN A 284 8.54 13.00 9.51
N PRO A 285 7.77 13.31 8.47
CA PRO A 285 8.00 14.47 7.60
C PRO A 285 8.14 15.81 8.34
N ASP A 286 7.35 16.05 9.38
CA ASP A 286 7.38 17.29 10.17
C ASP A 286 8.69 17.52 10.93
N SER A 287 9.46 16.44 11.15
CA SER A 287 10.76 16.45 11.83
C SER A 287 11.94 16.18 10.89
N LEU A 288 11.70 15.94 9.60
CA LEU A 288 12.74 15.60 8.63
C LEU A 288 13.24 16.88 7.94
N THR A 289 14.55 17.17 8.04
CA THR A 289 15.12 18.32 7.33
C THR A 289 15.09 18.08 5.81
N PRO A 290 14.57 19.01 4.99
CA PRO A 290 14.40 18.80 3.55
C PRO A 290 15.67 18.43 2.76
N THR A 291 16.84 18.88 3.23
CA THR A 291 18.16 18.62 2.61
C THR A 291 18.81 17.32 3.07
N THR A 292 18.15 16.55 3.95
CA THR A 292 18.65 15.25 4.42
C THR A 292 18.78 14.29 3.25
N VAL A 293 19.98 13.74 3.05
CA VAL A 293 20.17 12.60 2.13
C VAL A 293 19.46 11.40 2.74
N VAL A 294 18.44 10.87 2.06
CA VAL A 294 17.60 9.81 2.63
C VAL A 294 18.35 8.48 2.69
N SER A 295 19.13 8.16 1.66
CA SER A 295 19.97 6.96 1.62
C SER A 295 21.15 7.18 0.67
N THR A 296 22.33 6.71 1.05
CA THR A 296 23.52 6.65 0.18
C THR A 296 23.63 5.34 -0.59
N THR A 297 22.73 4.38 -0.31
CA THR A 297 22.61 3.11 -1.02
C THR A 297 21.46 3.20 -2.04
N PRO A 298 21.61 2.67 -3.26
CA PRO A 298 20.50 2.57 -4.21
C PRO A 298 19.52 1.46 -3.79
N TRP A 299 18.25 1.66 -4.10
CA TRP A 299 17.17 0.67 -3.90
C TRP A 299 16.38 0.51 -5.17
N THR A 300 15.53 -0.51 -5.28
CA THR A 300 14.70 -0.79 -6.46
C THR A 300 13.97 0.46 -7.01
N LEU A 301 13.46 1.31 -6.10
CA LEU A 301 12.70 2.51 -6.42
C LEU A 301 13.37 3.82 -5.93
N PHE A 302 14.62 3.77 -5.48
CA PHE A 302 15.31 4.94 -4.91
C PHE A 302 16.73 5.13 -5.46
N LYS A 303 16.99 6.31 -6.01
CA LYS A 303 18.33 6.71 -6.44
C LYS A 303 19.17 7.14 -5.23
N ALA A 304 20.33 6.51 -5.08
CA ALA A 304 21.28 6.84 -4.03
C ALA A 304 21.66 8.33 -4.03
N GLY A 305 21.76 8.92 -2.85
CA GLY A 305 22.14 10.33 -2.66
C GLY A 305 20.99 11.33 -2.83
N THR A 306 19.78 10.90 -3.18
CA THR A 306 18.64 11.82 -3.28
C THR A 306 18.27 12.38 -1.89
N ILE A 307 18.06 13.70 -1.83
CA ILE A 307 17.61 14.40 -0.62
C ILE A 307 16.08 14.34 -0.47
N ALA A 308 15.59 14.47 0.76
CA ALA A 308 14.16 14.33 1.09
C ALA A 308 13.23 15.22 0.25
N SER A 309 13.61 16.48 -0.02
CA SER A 309 12.81 17.41 -0.83
C SER A 309 12.79 17.11 -2.34
N ALA A 310 13.74 16.32 -2.83
CA ALA A 310 13.84 15.92 -4.23
C ALA A 310 13.24 14.53 -4.49
N ALA A 311 12.90 13.78 -3.45
CA ALA A 311 12.27 12.47 -3.53
C ALA A 311 10.74 12.55 -3.38
N ASN A 312 10.06 11.44 -3.63
CA ASN A 312 8.60 11.32 -3.62
C ASN A 312 7.89 12.33 -4.57
N GLN A 313 8.57 12.76 -5.62
CA GLN A 313 8.01 13.55 -6.71
C GLN A 313 8.05 12.75 -8.01
N PRO A 314 7.00 12.83 -8.86
CA PRO A 314 7.04 12.21 -10.17
C PRO A 314 8.04 12.94 -11.08
N ASN A 315 8.68 12.19 -11.97
CA ASN A 315 9.51 12.78 -13.04
C ASN A 315 8.65 13.71 -13.91
N SER A 316 9.23 14.79 -14.45
CA SER A 316 8.48 15.70 -15.34
C SER A 316 8.13 15.01 -16.66
N ALA A 317 7.08 15.49 -17.35
CA ALA A 317 6.73 14.98 -18.67
C ALA A 317 7.88 15.15 -19.68
N GLN A 318 8.56 16.29 -19.62
CA GLN A 318 9.72 16.59 -20.46
C GLN A 318 10.85 15.59 -20.23
N ASP A 319 11.23 15.31 -18.98
CA ASP A 319 12.29 14.35 -18.67
C ASP A 319 11.94 12.95 -19.16
N ARG A 320 10.70 12.53 -18.95
CA ARG A 320 10.18 11.24 -19.44
C ARG A 320 10.32 11.15 -20.97
N MET A 321 9.84 12.14 -21.71
CA MET A 321 9.91 12.14 -23.17
C MET A 321 11.34 12.15 -23.72
N MET A 322 12.24 12.93 -23.11
CA MET A 322 13.63 13.01 -23.54
C MET A 322 14.38 11.69 -23.29
N SER A 323 13.98 10.96 -22.25
CA SER A 323 14.67 9.74 -21.79
C SER A 323 14.03 8.46 -22.34
N PHE A 324 12.81 8.48 -22.88
CA PHE A 324 12.12 7.28 -23.35
C PHE A 324 12.60 6.82 -24.73
N ASP A 325 13.04 5.57 -24.83
CA ASP A 325 13.40 4.87 -26.06
C ASP A 325 12.27 3.91 -26.44
N GLU A 326 11.53 4.24 -27.51
CA GLU A 326 10.40 3.44 -27.98
C GLU A 326 10.82 2.05 -28.50
N LYS A 327 12.08 1.86 -28.92
CA LYS A 327 12.54 0.56 -29.41
C LYS A 327 12.78 -0.41 -28.27
N THR A 328 13.41 0.06 -27.20
CA THR A 328 13.73 -0.74 -26.01
C THR A 328 12.61 -0.71 -24.98
N GLN A 329 11.67 0.22 -25.09
CA GLN A 329 10.57 0.48 -24.15
C GLN A 329 11.07 0.84 -22.74
N THR A 330 12.22 1.50 -22.66
CA THR A 330 12.90 1.91 -21.42
C THR A 330 13.27 3.39 -21.41
N PHE A 331 13.50 3.93 -20.21
CA PHE A 331 13.91 5.31 -19.96
C PHE A 331 15.44 5.47 -19.96
N THR A 332 16.07 5.08 -21.06
CA THR A 332 17.54 5.02 -21.21
C THR A 332 18.06 5.74 -22.45
N LYS A 333 17.20 6.48 -23.16
CA LYS A 333 17.56 7.23 -24.36
C LYS A 333 18.66 8.24 -24.04
N GLY A 334 19.66 8.32 -24.92
CA GLY A 334 20.82 9.19 -24.71
C GLY A 334 21.85 8.64 -23.70
N GLY A 335 21.70 7.39 -23.24
CA GLY A 335 22.70 6.70 -22.41
C GLY A 335 22.64 7.02 -20.92
N THR A 336 21.72 7.88 -20.47
CA THR A 336 21.47 8.16 -19.05
C THR A 336 20.12 7.56 -18.65
N VAL A 337 20.08 6.89 -17.49
CA VAL A 337 18.85 6.30 -16.96
C VAL A 337 18.05 7.35 -16.19
N LEU A 338 16.84 7.66 -16.66
CA LEU A 338 15.85 8.36 -15.85
C LEU A 338 15.20 7.34 -14.90
N GLN A 339 15.18 7.67 -13.62
CA GLN A 339 14.74 6.77 -12.55
C GLN A 339 13.98 7.59 -11.50
N SER A 340 13.00 6.96 -10.85
CA SER A 340 12.30 7.59 -9.73
C SER A 340 13.14 7.52 -8.44
N SER A 341 12.86 8.44 -7.51
CA SER A 341 13.38 8.39 -6.14
C SER A 341 12.24 8.42 -5.15
N VAL A 342 11.89 7.25 -4.61
CA VAL A 342 10.81 7.08 -3.65
C VAL A 342 11.36 6.55 -2.34
N TYR A 343 10.92 7.12 -1.22
CA TYR A 343 11.19 6.63 0.14
C TYR A 343 9.90 6.56 0.95
N ARG A 344 9.87 5.70 1.96
CA ARG A 344 8.78 5.64 2.94
C ARG A 344 8.84 6.86 3.85
N ALA A 345 7.87 7.76 3.70
CA ALA A 345 7.86 9.06 4.38
C ALA A 345 7.60 8.95 5.89
N TYR A 346 6.69 8.04 6.28
CA TYR A 346 6.40 7.71 7.67
C TYR A 346 6.99 6.32 7.97
N PRO A 347 8.17 6.22 8.63
CA PRO A 347 8.87 4.94 8.84
C PRO A 347 8.01 3.89 9.55
N ALA A 348 7.20 4.30 10.52
CA ALA A 348 6.28 3.42 11.25
C ALA A 348 4.87 3.35 10.66
N SER A 349 4.62 4.03 9.54
CA SER A 349 3.26 4.20 9.00
C SER A 349 2.26 4.84 9.98
N LYS A 350 2.76 5.61 10.97
CA LYS A 350 1.98 6.41 11.91
C LYS A 350 2.46 7.86 11.93
N GLY A 351 1.55 8.81 12.20
CA GLY A 351 1.87 10.23 12.20
C GLY A 351 2.63 10.73 13.44
N ASP A 352 2.46 10.04 14.57
CA ASP A 352 2.87 10.46 15.90
C ASP A 352 4.14 9.74 16.44
N THR A 353 4.54 8.65 15.79
CA THR A 353 5.71 7.86 16.17
C THR A 353 6.52 7.39 14.95
N THR A 354 7.78 7.03 15.19
CA THR A 354 8.67 6.36 14.23
C THR A 354 8.94 4.91 14.60
N VAL A 355 8.31 4.42 15.68
CA VAL A 355 8.36 3.02 16.12
C VAL A 355 7.18 2.28 15.52
N GLU A 356 7.45 1.20 14.77
CA GLU A 356 6.39 0.33 14.22
C GLU A 356 5.55 -0.27 15.35
N ASP A 357 4.27 -0.54 15.05
CA ASP A 357 3.34 -1.14 16.01
C ASP A 357 3.84 -2.51 16.52
N ASP A 358 3.72 -2.75 17.83
CA ASP A 358 4.17 -3.99 18.46
C ASP A 358 3.40 -5.22 17.92
N ASP A 359 2.12 -5.09 17.56
CA ASP A 359 1.36 -6.19 16.97
C ASP A 359 1.83 -6.49 15.53
N VAL A 360 2.16 -5.46 14.73
CA VAL A 360 2.73 -5.63 13.38
C VAL A 360 4.11 -6.26 13.46
N THR A 361 4.98 -5.78 14.33
CA THR A 361 6.33 -6.35 14.51
C THR A 361 6.26 -7.78 15.06
N GLY A 362 5.34 -8.04 16.00
CA GLY A 362 5.07 -9.34 16.59
C GLY A 362 4.64 -10.38 15.55
N VAL A 363 3.59 -10.10 14.77
CA VAL A 363 3.09 -11.06 13.77
C VAL A 363 4.11 -11.30 12.66
N ASN A 364 4.81 -10.25 12.22
CA ASN A 364 5.88 -10.37 11.22
C ASN A 364 7.03 -11.24 11.74
N GLY A 365 7.45 -11.04 13.00
CA GLY A 365 8.48 -11.85 13.64
C GLY A 365 8.08 -13.31 13.76
N SER A 366 6.85 -13.57 14.22
CA SER A 366 6.31 -14.93 14.34
C SER A 366 6.17 -15.62 12.98
N MET A 367 5.75 -14.92 11.93
CA MET A 367 5.73 -15.46 10.56
C MET A 367 7.12 -15.85 10.06
N ARG A 368 8.15 -15.02 10.29
CA ARG A 368 9.54 -15.36 9.92
C ARG A 368 10.02 -16.61 10.65
N GLN A 369 9.67 -16.76 11.92
CA GLN A 369 9.98 -17.97 12.69
C GLN A 369 9.25 -19.19 12.12
N LEU A 370 7.97 -19.06 11.80
CA LEU A 370 7.16 -20.14 11.23
C LEU A 370 7.70 -20.63 9.87
N PHE A 371 8.09 -19.71 8.98
CA PHE A 371 8.76 -20.08 7.73
C PHE A 371 10.13 -20.75 7.96
N SER A 372 10.86 -20.36 9.00
CA SER A 372 12.20 -20.89 9.28
C SER A 372 12.20 -22.25 9.98
N ALA A 373 11.09 -22.63 10.61
CA ALA A 373 10.97 -23.88 11.36
C ALA A 373 10.93 -25.14 10.48
N HIS A 374 10.75 -25.00 9.16
CA HIS A 374 10.45 -26.10 8.23
C HIS A 374 11.30 -25.99 6.97
N GLN A 375 12.02 -27.06 6.60
CA GLN A 375 12.91 -27.09 5.43
C GLN A 375 12.13 -26.98 4.11
N GLU A 376 10.92 -27.53 4.07
CA GLU A 376 9.99 -27.45 2.94
C GLU A 376 9.59 -26.00 2.61
N ASN A 377 9.67 -25.09 3.57
CA ASN A 377 9.32 -23.69 3.40
C ASN A 377 10.46 -22.84 2.79
N VAL A 378 11.67 -23.38 2.63
CA VAL A 378 12.82 -22.65 2.05
C VAL A 378 12.53 -22.23 0.59
N ALA A 379 11.79 -23.05 -0.14
CA ALA A 379 11.36 -22.74 -1.51
C ALA A 379 10.09 -21.87 -1.57
N ASP A 380 9.41 -21.65 -0.45
CA ASP A 380 8.19 -20.86 -0.39
C ASP A 380 8.52 -19.37 -0.50
N LYS A 381 8.19 -18.78 -1.64
CA LYS A 381 8.45 -17.38 -1.95
C LYS A 381 7.68 -16.40 -1.05
N ARG A 382 6.60 -16.84 -0.39
CA ARG A 382 5.81 -16.01 0.54
C ARG A 382 6.65 -15.50 1.72
N ARG A 383 7.71 -16.23 2.10
CA ARG A 383 8.63 -15.84 3.18
C ARG A 383 9.41 -14.56 2.90
N ASN A 384 9.47 -14.13 1.63
CA ASN A 384 10.22 -12.95 1.20
C ASN A 384 9.32 -11.72 1.05
N TYR A 385 8.16 -11.71 1.71
CA TYR A 385 7.24 -10.58 1.77
C TYR A 385 6.82 -10.35 3.21
N GLN A 386 6.49 -9.11 3.56
CA GLN A 386 6.12 -8.74 4.93
C GLN A 386 5.05 -7.66 4.96
N LEU A 387 4.18 -7.74 5.98
CA LEU A 387 3.18 -6.72 6.26
C LEU A 387 3.89 -5.40 6.61
N VAL A 388 3.50 -4.33 5.92
CA VAL A 388 3.83 -2.95 6.26
C VAL A 388 2.92 -2.46 7.39
N GLY A 389 1.64 -2.78 7.28
CA GLY A 389 0.57 -2.40 8.20
C GLY A 389 -0.79 -2.60 7.55
N ALA A 390 -1.85 -2.31 8.30
CA ALA A 390 -3.23 -2.24 7.88
C ALA A 390 -3.95 -1.03 8.49
N ILE A 391 -4.98 -0.54 7.79
CA ILE A 391 -5.85 0.55 8.28
C ILE A 391 -7.31 0.17 8.07
N TRP A 392 -8.17 0.53 9.03
CA TRP A 392 -9.62 0.26 9.02
C TRP A 392 -10.39 1.34 9.77
N LEU A 393 -11.72 1.31 9.73
CA LEU A 393 -12.54 2.16 10.59
C LEU A 393 -12.67 1.53 11.98
N ASP A 394 -12.37 2.31 13.02
CA ASP A 394 -12.47 1.86 14.41
C ASP A 394 -13.92 1.47 14.78
N ASN A 395 -14.90 2.24 14.29
CA ASN A 395 -16.31 1.95 14.49
C ASN A 395 -17.11 2.06 13.18
N PRO A 396 -17.15 0.99 12.36
CA PRO A 396 -17.86 1.00 11.08
C PRO A 396 -19.36 1.27 11.20
N ALA A 397 -19.99 0.81 12.28
CA ALA A 397 -21.42 1.06 12.53
C ALA A 397 -21.70 2.57 12.73
N ARG A 398 -20.74 3.32 13.28
CA ARG A 398 -20.82 4.77 13.44
C ARG A 398 -20.43 5.51 12.17
N ASP A 399 -19.35 5.10 11.52
CA ASP A 399 -18.62 5.93 10.56
C ASP A 399 -18.74 5.51 9.10
N PHE A 400 -19.03 4.24 8.80
CA PHE A 400 -19.15 3.78 7.42
C PHE A 400 -20.51 4.14 6.83
N LYS A 401 -20.69 5.43 6.53
CA LYS A 401 -21.88 6.04 5.92
C LYS A 401 -21.52 6.66 4.57
N SER A 402 -22.51 6.94 3.73
CA SER A 402 -22.30 7.74 2.53
C SER A 402 -21.75 9.14 2.85
N ASN A 403 -20.97 9.70 1.92
CA ASN A 403 -20.39 11.05 2.01
C ASN A 403 -19.42 11.29 3.18
N GLN A 404 -18.66 10.28 3.56
CA GLN A 404 -17.65 10.35 4.61
C GLN A 404 -16.25 10.35 4.01
N PHE A 405 -15.35 11.10 4.66
CA PHE A 405 -13.91 11.01 4.43
C PHE A 405 -13.30 10.42 5.69
N PHE A 406 -12.66 9.26 5.55
CA PHE A 406 -12.19 8.51 6.70
C PHE A 406 -10.82 9.04 7.13
N GLN A 407 -10.83 9.83 8.20
CA GLN A 407 -9.62 10.38 8.80
C GLN A 407 -9.85 10.67 10.28
N ASN A 408 -8.78 10.56 11.05
CA ASN A 408 -8.74 11.09 12.40
C ASN A 408 -8.70 12.62 12.38
N GLN A 409 -9.24 13.26 13.42
CA GLN A 409 -9.19 14.71 13.56
C GLN A 409 -7.75 15.17 13.84
N PRO A 410 -7.40 16.43 13.53
CA PRO A 410 -6.10 16.98 13.89
C PRO A 410 -5.78 16.76 15.37
N GLY A 411 -4.60 16.19 15.65
CA GLY A 411 -4.15 15.88 17.02
C GLY A 411 -4.67 14.54 17.59
N GLN A 412 -5.52 13.81 16.88
CA GLN A 412 -5.89 12.44 17.24
C GLN A 412 -4.89 11.44 16.65
N THR A 413 -4.55 10.44 17.45
CA THR A 413 -3.85 9.22 17.03
C THR A 413 -4.87 8.09 16.80
N THR A 414 -4.42 6.96 16.27
CA THR A 414 -5.27 5.76 16.14
C THR A 414 -5.75 5.20 17.47
N ASP A 415 -5.03 5.51 18.56
CA ASP A 415 -5.32 4.99 19.90
C ASP A 415 -6.17 5.99 20.71
N THR A 416 -6.52 7.13 20.11
CA THR A 416 -7.37 8.13 20.76
C THR A 416 -8.80 7.59 20.87
N PRO A 417 -9.41 7.55 22.06
CA PRO A 417 -10.78 7.07 22.21
C PRO A 417 -11.76 7.80 21.29
N GLY A 418 -12.45 7.04 20.43
CA GLY A 418 -13.41 7.57 19.48
C GLY A 418 -12.78 8.14 18.20
N ALA A 419 -11.50 7.90 17.94
CA ALA A 419 -10.88 8.04 16.62
C ALA A 419 -11.75 7.35 15.54
N MET A 420 -11.66 7.83 14.31
CA MET A 420 -12.44 7.27 13.19
C MET A 420 -11.70 6.10 12.56
N VAL A 421 -10.38 6.21 12.42
CA VAL A 421 -9.51 5.20 11.82
C VAL A 421 -8.54 4.65 12.87
N ALA A 422 -8.30 3.35 12.79
CA ALA A 422 -7.38 2.59 13.64
C ALA A 422 -6.28 1.92 12.79
N GLY A 423 -5.25 1.37 13.45
CA GLY A 423 -4.07 0.76 12.80
C GLY A 423 -3.02 1.78 12.34
N GLU A 424 -2.53 1.66 11.11
CA GLU A 424 -1.50 2.54 10.57
C GLU A 424 -2.09 3.74 9.79
N ASP A 425 -2.39 4.83 10.49
CA ASP A 425 -3.03 6.02 9.90
C ASP A 425 -2.17 6.84 8.92
N ARG A 426 -0.91 6.43 8.71
CA ARG A 426 0.00 6.91 7.65
C ARG A 426 0.51 5.78 6.75
N LEU A 427 -0.27 4.71 6.62
CA LEU A 427 0.06 3.56 5.78
C LEU A 427 0.18 3.94 4.30
N SER A 428 1.33 3.61 3.73
CA SER A 428 1.59 3.74 2.30
C SER A 428 2.53 2.65 1.79
N SER A 429 2.33 2.23 0.54
CA SER A 429 3.29 1.45 -0.22
C SER A 429 4.22 2.38 -0.99
N THR A 430 5.50 2.04 -0.96
CA THR A 430 6.52 2.73 -1.75
C THR A 430 6.31 2.51 -3.26
N ALA A 431 5.62 1.45 -3.66
CA ALA A 431 5.31 1.16 -5.06
C ALA A 431 3.92 1.68 -5.51
N MET A 432 2.90 1.64 -4.65
CA MET A 432 1.53 2.01 -5.04
C MET A 432 1.20 3.48 -4.78
N GLU A 433 1.53 4.01 -3.60
CA GLU A 433 1.26 5.40 -3.25
C GLU A 433 2.42 6.29 -3.69
N SER A 434 3.68 5.86 -3.53
CA SER A 434 4.94 6.50 -3.99
C SER A 434 5.04 8.02 -3.83
N PHE A 435 4.34 8.78 -4.67
CA PHE A 435 4.30 10.24 -4.72
C PHE A 435 3.17 10.86 -3.87
N THR A 436 2.32 10.03 -3.25
CA THR A 436 1.13 10.44 -2.50
C THR A 436 1.16 9.89 -1.07
N GLN A 437 2.23 10.17 -0.33
CA GLN A 437 2.45 9.67 1.04
C GLN A 437 2.29 10.75 2.12
N VAL A 438 2.31 12.03 1.75
CA VAL A 438 2.38 13.17 2.67
C VAL A 438 1.28 14.19 2.36
N GLY A 439 1.01 15.10 3.30
CA GLY A 439 -0.03 16.13 3.14
C GLY A 439 -1.44 15.55 3.22
N ASP A 440 -2.31 15.96 2.30
CA ASP A 440 -3.74 15.58 2.28
C ASP A 440 -4.00 14.13 1.81
N GLN A 441 -2.93 13.35 1.61
CA GLN A 441 -3.01 11.94 1.21
C GLN A 441 -2.28 11.03 2.21
N PRO A 442 -2.70 11.03 3.49
CA PRO A 442 -1.96 10.34 4.55
C PRO A 442 -1.93 8.83 4.41
N ASN A 443 -2.99 8.21 3.86
CA ASN A 443 -3.14 6.74 3.81
C ASN A 443 -4.11 6.28 2.71
N CYS A 444 -4.44 4.98 2.68
CA CYS A 444 -5.38 4.38 1.72
C CYS A 444 -6.73 5.11 1.64
N PHE A 445 -7.29 5.54 2.78
CA PHE A 445 -8.61 6.19 2.84
C PHE A 445 -8.64 7.62 2.28
N SER A 446 -7.47 8.21 2.02
CA SER A 446 -7.38 9.45 1.25
C SER A 446 -8.02 9.31 -0.13
N CYS A 447 -7.90 8.13 -0.73
CA CYS A 447 -8.51 7.79 -2.01
C CYS A 447 -9.75 6.91 -1.86
N HIS A 448 -9.75 6.02 -0.87
CA HIS A 448 -10.79 5.02 -0.64
C HIS A 448 -11.76 5.49 0.46
N ASN A 449 -12.79 6.23 0.07
CA ASN A 449 -13.80 6.73 1.00
C ASN A 449 -15.18 6.75 0.34
N THR A 450 -16.18 7.35 0.97
CA THR A 450 -17.56 7.29 0.48
C THR A 450 -18.07 8.62 -0.08
N ARG A 451 -17.17 9.59 -0.25
CA ARG A 451 -17.47 10.85 -0.95
C ARG A 451 -17.87 10.59 -2.39
N ARG A 452 -18.50 11.60 -3.00
CA ARG A 452 -18.78 11.59 -4.45
C ARG A 452 -17.49 11.41 -5.24
N VAL A 453 -17.58 10.72 -6.37
CA VAL A 453 -16.45 10.54 -7.28
C VAL A 453 -16.52 11.56 -8.40
N THR A 454 -15.40 12.25 -8.65
CA THR A 454 -15.21 13.16 -9.79
C THR A 454 -14.37 12.50 -10.87
N ASP A 455 -14.63 12.89 -12.11
CA ASP A 455 -13.73 12.63 -13.23
C ASP A 455 -12.41 13.37 -13.00
N ASP A 456 -11.29 12.67 -13.14
CA ASP A 456 -9.98 13.18 -12.74
C ASP A 456 -9.51 14.34 -13.64
N THR A 457 -10.06 14.44 -14.87
CA THR A 457 -9.73 15.47 -15.85
C THR A 457 -10.61 16.71 -15.77
N SER A 458 -11.92 16.52 -15.87
CA SER A 458 -12.89 17.61 -15.86
C SER A 458 -13.26 18.07 -14.45
N GLY A 459 -12.95 17.28 -13.42
CA GLY A 459 -13.38 17.52 -12.04
C GLY A 459 -14.89 17.38 -11.83
N LYS A 460 -15.65 16.98 -12.86
CA LYS A 460 -17.10 16.87 -12.79
C LYS A 460 -17.50 15.62 -12.01
N PRO A 461 -18.55 15.67 -11.16
CA PRO A 461 -19.06 14.48 -10.50
C PRO A 461 -19.50 13.41 -11.52
N ILE A 462 -19.03 12.18 -11.35
CA ILE A 462 -19.41 11.01 -12.16
C ILE A 462 -20.27 10.02 -11.38
N ILE A 463 -20.07 9.92 -10.05
CA ILE A 463 -20.87 9.09 -9.13
C ILE A 463 -21.16 9.90 -7.87
N ALA A 464 -22.42 9.94 -7.44
CA ALA A 464 -22.81 10.57 -6.17
C ALA A 464 -22.18 9.84 -4.96
N ALA A 465 -22.16 10.49 -3.80
CA ALA A 465 -21.62 9.88 -2.58
C ALA A 465 -22.39 8.59 -2.21
N LYS A 466 -21.66 7.51 -1.91
CA LYS A 466 -22.21 6.21 -1.50
C LYS A 466 -21.14 5.32 -0.88
N ARG A 467 -21.57 4.37 -0.04
CA ARG A 467 -20.70 3.37 0.60
C ARG A 467 -19.86 2.58 -0.41
N LEU A 468 -20.43 2.29 -1.58
CA LEU A 468 -19.74 1.59 -2.68
C LEU A 468 -18.53 2.36 -3.26
N ASN A 469 -18.42 3.68 -3.04
CA ASN A 469 -17.30 4.47 -3.59
C ASN A 469 -15.96 4.17 -2.91
N VAL A 470 -15.96 3.40 -1.81
CA VAL A 470 -14.75 2.97 -1.13
C VAL A 470 -13.87 2.10 -2.04
N SER A 471 -14.44 1.36 -3.01
CA SER A 471 -13.68 0.63 -4.03
C SER A 471 -13.70 1.33 -5.38
N HIS A 472 -12.50 1.59 -5.92
CA HIS A 472 -12.33 2.18 -7.25
C HIS A 472 -12.63 1.19 -8.39
N VAL A 473 -12.69 -0.13 -8.11
CA VAL A 473 -13.17 -1.14 -9.08
C VAL A 473 -14.58 -0.79 -9.54
N LEU A 474 -15.46 -0.33 -8.64
CA LEU A 474 -16.78 0.19 -9.01
C LEU A 474 -16.70 1.66 -9.40
N SER A 475 -16.10 2.48 -8.55
CA SER A 475 -16.31 3.92 -8.61
C SER A 475 -15.52 4.68 -9.68
N LYS A 476 -14.49 4.05 -10.28
CA LYS A 476 -13.67 4.61 -11.37
C LYS A 476 -13.68 3.74 -12.63
N PHE A 477 -13.55 2.40 -12.50
CA PHE A 477 -13.53 1.51 -13.66
C PHE A 477 -14.93 1.28 -14.26
N LEU A 478 -15.92 0.94 -13.44
CA LEU A 478 -17.27 0.70 -13.95
C LEU A 478 -17.99 2.01 -14.32
N SER A 479 -17.82 3.08 -13.54
CA SER A 479 -18.51 4.35 -13.74
C SER A 479 -18.21 5.06 -15.06
N THR A 480 -17.05 4.79 -15.65
CA THR A 480 -16.55 5.42 -16.88
C THR A 480 -16.94 4.64 -18.13
N LEU A 481 -17.53 3.45 -17.97
CA LEU A 481 -18.04 2.68 -19.10
C LEU A 481 -19.24 3.38 -19.75
N PRO A 482 -19.30 3.41 -21.10
CA PRO A 482 -20.53 3.77 -21.78
C PRO A 482 -21.63 2.79 -21.39
N ASN A 483 -22.84 3.30 -21.19
CA ASN A 483 -23.99 2.43 -20.99
C ASN A 483 -24.17 1.56 -22.25
N PRO A 484 -24.50 0.27 -22.11
CA PRO A 484 -24.91 -0.51 -23.27
C PRO A 484 -26.07 0.22 -23.96
N ALA A 485 -26.01 0.27 -25.30
CA ALA A 485 -27.11 0.83 -26.08
C ALA A 485 -28.40 0.07 -25.73
N PRO A 486 -29.55 0.78 -25.61
CA PRO A 486 -30.81 0.19 -25.20
C PRO A 486 -31.29 -0.94 -26.11
#